data_AF-A0A4U1CJ17-F1
#
_entry.id   AF-A0A4U1CJ17-F1
#
_cell.length_a   1.000
_cell.length_b   1.000
_cell.length_c   1.000
_cell.angle_alpha   90.00
_cell.angle_beta   90.00
_cell.angle_gamma   90.00
#
_symmetry.space_group_name_H-M   'P 1'
#
loop_
_entity.id
_entity.type
_entity.pdbx_description
1 polymer ?
#
loop_
_entity_poly.entity_id
_entity_poly.type
_entity_poly.pdbx_seq_one_letter_code
_entity_poly.pdbx_strand_id
1 'polypeptide(L)'
;MFILEIKRTDLPSDSEASSVFNWLRIDKETLNITQLTFSSMDSAGEIEERFFNEGYLKFNQTTGTFIEKYNSAQHPLDRRLTWKISTLLSNAIEDFIKQVV
;
A
#
# COMPACT_ATOMS: atom_id res chain seq x y z
N MET A 1 5.08 -7.93 7.64
CA MET A 1 4.36 -7.27 6.54
C MET A 1 4.83 -5.84 6.29
N PHE A 2 4.87 -5.42 5.03
CA PHE A 2 4.87 -4.02 4.58
C PHE A 2 3.58 -3.73 3.81
N ILE A 3 3.13 -2.47 3.88
CA ILE A 3 2.15 -1.91 2.95
C ILE A 3 2.86 -0.77 2.23
N LEU A 4 2.87 -0.81 0.90
CA LEU A 4 3.58 0.15 0.07
C LEU A 4 2.59 0.86 -0.87
N GLU A 5 2.63 2.19 -0.86
CA GLU A 5 1.96 3.03 -1.85
C GLU A 5 2.95 3.35 -2.97
N ILE A 6 2.55 3.12 -4.21
CA ILE A 6 3.27 3.49 -5.41
C ILE A 6 2.40 4.44 -6.21
N LYS A 7 2.82 5.70 -6.29
CA LYS A 7 2.14 6.72 -7.07
C LYS A 7 2.68 6.76 -8.50
N ARG A 8 1.81 6.54 -9.48
CA ARG A 8 2.10 6.79 -10.89
C ARG A 8 2.18 8.30 -11.14
N THR A 9 3.27 8.73 -11.74
CA THR A 9 3.54 10.15 -12.07
C THR A 9 3.34 10.45 -13.55
N ASP A 10 3.08 9.44 -14.35
CA ASP A 10 2.89 9.50 -15.80
C ASP A 10 1.43 9.74 -16.21
N LEU A 11 0.50 9.74 -15.26
CA LEU A 11 -0.93 9.94 -15.50
C LEU A 11 -1.35 11.42 -15.31
N PRO A 12 -2.36 11.91 -16.08
CA PRO A 12 -2.96 13.22 -15.87
C PRO A 12 -3.50 13.42 -14.45
N SER A 13 -3.53 14.67 -13.98
CA SER A 13 -4.01 15.03 -12.63
C SER A 13 -5.46 14.64 -12.35
N ASP A 14 -6.29 14.54 -13.38
CA ASP A 14 -7.71 14.18 -13.28
C ASP A 14 -7.98 12.67 -13.41
N SER A 15 -6.92 11.84 -13.42
CA SER A 15 -7.06 10.39 -13.47
C SER A 15 -7.65 9.85 -12.17
N GLU A 16 -8.44 8.78 -12.26
CA GLU A 16 -9.02 8.13 -11.09
C GLU A 16 -7.95 7.69 -10.10
N ALA A 17 -8.18 7.89 -8.80
CA ALA A 17 -7.22 7.56 -7.75
C ALA A 17 -6.79 6.08 -7.79
N SER A 18 -7.69 5.17 -8.16
CA SER A 18 -7.41 3.74 -8.39
C SER A 18 -6.41 3.47 -9.52
N SER A 19 -6.33 4.38 -10.50
CA SER A 19 -5.36 4.31 -11.59
C SER A 19 -4.02 4.96 -11.23
N VAL A 20 -4.05 5.96 -10.34
CA VAL A 20 -2.87 6.72 -9.90
C VAL A 20 -2.11 5.99 -8.79
N PHE A 21 -2.81 5.35 -7.85
CA PHE A 21 -2.21 4.74 -6.67
C PHE A 21 -2.26 3.22 -6.74
N ASN A 22 -1.10 2.59 -6.86
CA ASN A 22 -0.94 1.16 -6.69
C ASN A 22 -0.56 0.86 -5.25
N TRP A 23 -1.26 -0.08 -4.63
CA TRP A 23 -1.01 -0.49 -3.25
C TRP A 23 -0.56 -1.93 -3.21
N LEU A 24 0.55 -2.19 -2.53
CA LEU A 24 1.13 -3.53 -2.40
C LEU A 24 1.19 -3.95 -0.93
N ARG A 25 0.78 -5.18 -0.65
CA ARG A 25 1.06 -5.89 0.59
C ARG A 25 2.24 -6.82 0.36
N ILE A 26 3.26 -6.72 1.20
CA ILE A 26 4.50 -7.50 1.06
C ILE A 26 4.76 -8.28 2.33
N ASP A 27 4.94 -9.59 2.21
CA ASP A 27 5.39 -10.41 3.32
C ASP A 27 6.88 -10.18 3.60
N LYS A 28 7.26 -10.02 4.88
CA LYS A 28 8.63 -9.63 5.26
C LYS A 28 9.63 -10.79 5.15
N GLU A 29 9.15 -12.01 5.28
CA GLU A 29 10.01 -13.20 5.36
C GLU A 29 10.18 -13.83 3.98
N THR A 30 9.09 -13.90 3.22
CA THR A 30 9.02 -14.56 1.92
C THR A 30 9.16 -13.60 0.75
N LEU A 31 9.01 -12.29 0.97
CA LEU A 31 8.92 -11.26 -0.08
C LEU A 31 7.78 -11.49 -1.07
N ASN A 32 6.78 -12.29 -0.71
CA ASN A 32 5.57 -12.43 -1.50
C ASN A 32 4.83 -11.10 -1.59
N ILE A 33 4.59 -10.63 -2.81
CA ILE A 33 3.91 -9.37 -3.11
C ILE A 33 2.48 -9.69 -3.54
N THR A 34 1.51 -8.99 -2.96
CA THR A 34 0.11 -9.03 -3.35
C THR A 34 -0.35 -7.61 -3.62
N GLN A 35 -0.93 -7.35 -4.79
CA GLN A 35 -1.59 -6.08 -5.06
C GLN A 35 -2.90 -6.00 -4.28
N LEU A 36 -3.13 -4.87 -3.62
CA LEU A 36 -4.38 -4.56 -2.96
C LEU A 36 -5.31 -3.86 -3.95
N THR A 37 -6.59 -4.26 -3.95
CA THR A 37 -7.58 -3.69 -4.85
C THR A 37 -8.14 -2.41 -4.23
N PHE A 38 -7.57 -1.26 -4.59
CA PHE A 38 -7.99 0.05 -4.06
C PHE A 38 -9.43 0.37 -4.48
N SER A 39 -10.26 0.71 -3.49
CA SER A 39 -11.67 1.05 -3.67
C SER A 39 -11.92 2.54 -3.43
N SER A 40 -11.52 3.05 -2.27
CA SER A 40 -11.73 4.45 -1.90
C SER A 40 -10.75 4.90 -0.80
N MET A 41 -10.75 6.20 -0.54
CA MET A 41 -9.97 6.79 0.55
C MET A 41 -10.77 7.84 1.30
N ASP A 42 -10.47 7.97 2.59
CA ASP A 42 -10.84 9.11 3.41
C ASP A 42 -9.55 9.75 3.92
N SER A 43 -9.42 11.06 3.73
CA SER A 43 -8.27 11.85 4.19
C SER A 43 -8.73 13.07 4.99
N ALA A 44 -9.90 12.98 5.61
CA ALA A 44 -10.44 14.03 6.47
C ALA A 44 -9.80 13.98 7.87
N GLY A 45 -8.78 14.82 8.10
CA GLY A 45 -8.24 15.10 9.43
C GLY A 45 -6.90 14.44 9.72
N GLU A 46 -6.65 14.12 11.00
CA GLU A 46 -5.36 13.59 11.48
C GLU A 46 -5.17 12.10 11.18
N ILE A 47 -6.27 11.40 10.90
CA ILE A 47 -6.28 9.99 10.58
C ILE A 47 -6.81 9.84 9.16
N GLU A 48 -6.04 9.12 8.35
CA GLU A 48 -6.38 8.77 6.99
C GLU A 48 -6.76 7.30 6.90
N GLU A 49 -7.68 6.99 5.99
CA GLU A 49 -8.16 5.65 5.71
C GLU A 49 -8.05 5.34 4.21
N ARG A 50 -7.65 4.10 3.89
CA ARG A 50 -7.64 3.55 2.54
C ARG A 50 -8.39 2.24 2.57
N PHE A 51 -9.39 2.12 1.72
CA PHE A 51 -10.26 0.95 1.65
C PHE A 51 -9.88 0.09 0.46
N PHE A 52 -9.70 -1.19 0.73
CA PHE A 52 -9.36 -2.21 -0.25
C PHE A 52 -10.39 -3.33 -0.23
N ASN A 53 -10.44 -4.16 -1.28
CA ASN A 53 -11.29 -5.35 -1.24
C ASN A 53 -10.84 -6.34 -0.16
N GLU A 54 -9.54 -6.37 0.14
CA GLU A 54 -8.88 -7.29 1.07
C GLU A 54 -8.93 -6.80 2.53
N GLY A 55 -9.24 -5.53 2.77
CA GLY A 55 -9.16 -4.91 4.09
C GLY A 55 -9.15 -3.40 4.03
N TYR A 56 -8.71 -2.74 5.11
CA TYR A 56 -8.53 -1.30 5.13
C TYR A 56 -7.28 -0.91 5.94
N LEU A 57 -6.61 0.14 5.51
CA LEU A 57 -5.47 0.74 6.19
C LEU A 57 -5.92 2.02 6.87
N LYS A 58 -5.73 2.11 8.18
CA LYS A 58 -5.94 3.31 8.97
C LYS A 58 -4.60 3.82 9.49
N PHE A 59 -4.24 5.07 9.24
CA PHE A 59 -2.92 5.58 9.57
C PHE A 59 -2.93 7.09 9.84
N ASN A 60 -1.91 7.57 10.54
CA ASN A 60 -1.66 8.99 10.76
C ASN A 60 -0.26 9.33 10.21
N GLN A 61 0.37 10.39 10.72
CA GLN A 61 1.70 10.82 10.25
C GLN A 61 2.84 9.85 10.64
N THR A 62 2.67 9.00 11.66
CA THR A 62 3.76 8.19 12.23
C THR A 62 3.47 6.70 12.25
N THR A 63 2.22 6.28 12.40
CA THR A 63 1.83 4.87 12.52
C THR A 63 0.61 4.54 11.69
N GLY A 64 0.35 3.25 11.53
CA GLY A 64 -0.88 2.76 10.95
C GLY A 64 -1.22 1.36 11.41
N THR A 65 -2.38 0.89 10.99
CA THR A 65 -2.83 -0.48 11.19
C THR A 65 -3.57 -0.92 9.94
N PHE A 66 -3.15 -2.05 9.39
CA PHE A 66 -3.90 -2.73 8.33
C PHE A 66 -4.81 -3.77 8.97
N ILE A 67 -6.09 -3.71 8.65
CA ILE A 67 -7.12 -4.62 9.16
C ILE A 67 -7.64 -5.45 7.99
N GLU A 68 -7.46 -6.76 8.07
CA GLU A 68 -7.96 -7.70 7.06
C GLU A 68 -9.47 -7.87 7.16
N LYS A 69 -10.14 -7.92 6.00
CA LYS A 69 -11.60 -8.03 5.95
C LYS A 69 -12.13 -9.37 6.46
N TYR A 70 -11.42 -10.47 6.20
CA TYR A 70 -11.96 -11.83 6.37
C TYR A 70 -11.84 -12.39 7.79
N ASN A 71 -10.75 -12.06 8.48
CA ASN A 71 -10.43 -12.60 9.82
C ASN A 71 -10.29 -11.49 10.87
N SER A 72 -10.47 -10.22 10.48
CA SER A 72 -10.24 -9.05 11.33
C SER A 72 -8.83 -9.02 11.96
N ALA A 73 -7.85 -9.69 11.33
CA ALA A 73 -6.47 -9.63 11.77
C ALA A 73 -5.96 -8.20 11.62
N GLN A 74 -5.34 -7.72 12.69
CA GLN A 74 -4.79 -6.37 12.75
C GLN A 74 -3.27 -6.44 12.73
N HIS A 75 -2.69 -5.65 11.84
CA HIS A 75 -1.25 -5.59 11.65
C HIS A 75 -0.78 -4.16 11.90
N PRO A 76 -0.17 -3.88 13.06
CA PRO A 76 0.41 -2.58 13.35
C PRO A 76 1.60 -2.29 12.42
N LEU A 77 1.72 -1.03 11.99
CA LEU A 77 2.72 -0.57 11.03
C LEU A 77 3.31 0.77 11.48
N ASP A 78 4.58 1.00 11.14
CA ASP A 78 5.19 2.33 11.18
C ASP A 78 5.03 2.99 9.80
N ARG A 79 4.55 4.24 9.75
CA ARG A 79 4.56 5.02 8.51
C ARG A 79 5.96 5.55 8.28
N ARG A 80 6.53 5.25 7.10
CA ARG A 80 7.87 5.73 6.73
C ARG A 80 7.86 6.30 5.32
N LEU A 81 8.00 7.63 5.22
CA LEU A 81 8.05 8.34 3.94
C LEU A 81 9.45 8.38 3.32
N THR A 82 10.50 8.28 4.14
CA THR A 82 11.91 8.44 3.73
C THR A 82 12.72 7.17 3.94
N TRP A 83 12.06 6.01 4.07
CA TRP A 83 12.76 4.76 4.32
C TRP A 83 13.41 4.21 3.05
N LYS A 84 14.72 4.01 3.11
CA LYS A 84 15.48 3.35 2.06
C LYS A 84 15.21 1.84 2.12
N ILE A 85 14.45 1.33 1.15
CA ILE A 85 14.25 -0.10 0.98
C ILE A 85 15.56 -0.80 0.60
N SER A 86 15.68 -2.08 0.95
CA SER A 86 16.85 -2.88 0.55
C SER A 86 16.83 -3.16 -0.95
N THR A 87 18.01 -3.39 -1.54
CA THR A 87 18.12 -3.74 -2.96
C THR A 87 17.29 -4.97 -3.32
N LEU A 88 17.27 -5.97 -2.42
CA LEU A 88 16.48 -7.19 -2.61
C LEU A 88 14.97 -6.90 -2.72
N LEU A 89 14.46 -6.06 -1.83
CA LEU A 89 13.05 -5.65 -1.84
C LEU A 89 12.74 -4.79 -3.07
N SER A 90 13.64 -3.87 -3.45
CA SER A 90 13.50 -3.05 -4.66
C SER A 90 13.35 -3.91 -5.90
N ASN A 91 14.25 -4.89 -6.08
CA ASN A 91 14.22 -5.80 -7.23
C ASN A 91 12.90 -6.60 -7.27
N ALA A 92 12.46 -7.13 -6.13
CA ALA A 92 11.19 -7.88 -6.05
C ALA A 92 9.98 -7.01 -6.46
N ILE A 93 9.95 -5.74 -6.04
CA ILE A 93 8.90 -4.79 -6.42
C ILE A 93 8.95 -4.48 -7.92
N GLU A 94 10.14 -4.21 -8.46
CA GLU A 94 10.32 -3.95 -9.89
C GLU A 94 9.89 -5.12 -10.77
N ASP A 95 10.26 -6.35 -10.38
CA ASP A 95 9.90 -7.56 -11.11
C ASP A 95 8.40 -7.84 -11.05
N PHE A 96 7.76 -7.57 -9.90
CA PHE A 96 6.31 -7.66 -9.77
C PHE A 96 5.59 -6.67 -10.69
N ILE A 97 6.01 -5.40 -10.71
CA ILE A 97 5.37 -4.36 -11.52
C ILE A 97 5.47 -4.71 -13.02
N LYS A 98 6.61 -5.22 -13.49
CA LYS A 98 6.80 -5.63 -14.90
C LYS A 98 5.89 -6.79 -15.35
N GLN A 99 5.33 -7.56 -14.42
CA GLN A 99 4.41 -8.66 -14.73
C GLN A 99 2.94 -8.23 -14.78
N VAL A 100 2.62 -7.09 -14.16
CA VAL A 100 1.25 -6.57 -14.04
C VAL A 100 0.94 -5.51 -15.11
N VAL A 101 1.98 -4.88 -15.68
CA VAL A 101 1.90 -3.94 -16.81
C VAL A 101 2.17 -4.68 -18.12
#